data_AF-A0AA86X7F8-F1
#
_entry.id   AF-A0AA86X7F8-F1
#
_cell.length_a   1.000
_cell.length_b   1.000
_cell.length_c   1.000
_cell.angle_alpha   90.00
_cell.angle_beta   90.00
_cell.angle_gamma   90.00
#
_symmetry.space_group_name_H-M   'P 1'
#
loop_
_entity.id
_entity.type
_entity.pdbx_description
1 polymer ?
#
loop_
_entity_poly.entity_id
_entity_poly.type
_entity_poly.pdbx_seq_one_letter_code
_entity_poly.pdbx_strand_id
1 'polypeptide(L)'
;MNKFDITKIREIIKIRNIEIICLILHGSRTLDIQNQESDLDIVAVTETGQYEDIVEIIDGEKYHIIFREKKYLESLSEEFFNIILTRIFDYNSLSGRIMSGDILWEKKGNEISSIITRNIIELDKYILDKKLHYQMISQLKDATTNSRYINLICIQNAVDTLICRFLLKNNIFFLNQKWFPYYVAQYFDKEISKYYYNLRFSQTPDLRELKQILEWVNNYEI
;
A
#
# COMPACT_ATOMS: atom_id res chain seq x y z
N MET A 1 -22.89 1.08 -1.24
CA MET A 1 -22.07 -0.09 -1.61
C MET A 1 -22.86 -1.35 -1.30
N ASN A 2 -22.95 -2.29 -2.24
CA ASN A 2 -23.48 -3.62 -1.93
C ASN A 2 -22.54 -4.29 -0.92
N LYS A 3 -23.12 -4.87 0.13
CA LYS A 3 -22.39 -5.56 1.19
C LYS A 3 -21.66 -6.74 0.57
N PHE A 4 -20.34 -6.82 0.77
CA PHE A 4 -19.49 -7.88 0.24
C PHE A 4 -19.97 -9.25 0.76
N ASP A 5 -20.25 -10.19 -0.15
CA ASP A 5 -20.82 -11.48 0.22
C ASP A 5 -19.73 -12.51 0.52
N ILE A 6 -19.34 -12.56 1.79
CA ILE A 6 -18.30 -13.47 2.30
C ILE A 6 -18.70 -14.94 2.14
N THR A 7 -20.00 -15.25 2.05
CA THR A 7 -20.47 -16.65 1.95
C THR A 7 -19.97 -17.32 0.68
N LYS A 8 -20.01 -16.62 -0.46
CA LYS A 8 -19.52 -17.11 -1.75
C LYS A 8 -18.05 -17.50 -1.71
N ILE A 9 -17.20 -16.64 -1.15
CA ILE A 9 -15.76 -16.91 -1.03
C ILE A 9 -15.50 -18.14 -0.15
N ARG A 10 -16.23 -18.25 0.95
CA ARG A 10 -16.11 -19.41 1.84
C ARG A 10 -16.58 -20.70 1.17
N GLU A 11 -17.58 -20.66 0.31
CA GLU A 11 -18.04 -21.81 -0.47
C GLU A 11 -16.99 -22.28 -1.49
N ILE A 12 -16.38 -21.35 -2.24
CA ILE A 12 -15.28 -21.62 -3.20
C ILE A 12 -14.12 -22.35 -2.51
N ILE A 13 -13.76 -21.89 -1.32
CA ILE A 13 -12.66 -22.44 -0.51
C ILE A 13 -13.07 -23.79 0.07
N LYS A 14 -14.30 -23.92 0.56
CA LYS A 14 -14.83 -25.15 1.14
C LYS A 14 -14.89 -26.30 0.14
N ILE A 15 -15.25 -26.05 -1.12
CA ILE A 15 -15.29 -27.07 -2.19
C ILE A 15 -13.91 -27.70 -2.41
N ARG A 16 -12.83 -26.96 -2.14
CA ARG A 16 -11.45 -27.42 -2.23
C ARG A 16 -10.93 -28.08 -0.95
N ASN A 17 -11.80 -28.32 0.04
CA ASN A 17 -11.44 -28.88 1.36
C ASN A 17 -10.32 -28.12 2.07
N ILE A 18 -10.30 -26.79 1.92
CA ILE A 18 -9.31 -25.92 2.54
C ILE A 18 -9.87 -25.37 3.85
N GLU A 19 -9.15 -25.58 4.94
CA GLU A 19 -9.48 -24.97 6.22
C GLU A 19 -8.83 -23.59 6.36
N ILE A 20 -9.65 -22.54 6.32
CA ILE A 20 -9.24 -21.16 6.58
C ILE A 20 -9.61 -20.72 7.99
N ILE A 21 -8.79 -19.82 8.53
CA ILE A 21 -9.01 -19.18 9.83
C ILE A 21 -9.29 -17.68 9.73
N CYS A 22 -8.97 -17.04 8.58
CA CYS A 22 -9.29 -15.64 8.33
C CYS A 22 -9.37 -15.35 6.82
N LEU A 23 -10.14 -14.31 6.46
CA LEU A 23 -10.17 -13.69 5.14
C LEU A 23 -9.87 -12.20 5.27
N ILE A 24 -8.89 -11.72 4.50
CA ILE A 24 -8.45 -10.33 4.49
C ILE A 24 -8.63 -9.80 3.08
N LEU A 25 -9.44 -8.76 2.92
CA LEU A 25 -9.55 -7.98 1.69
C LEU A 25 -8.36 -7.02 1.62
N HIS A 26 -7.75 -6.91 0.45
CA HIS A 26 -6.68 -5.93 0.23
C HIS A 26 -6.73 -5.31 -1.16
N GLY A 27 -5.74 -4.47 -1.48
CA GLY A 27 -5.63 -3.85 -2.81
C GLY A 27 -6.58 -2.66 -2.97
N SER A 28 -7.06 -2.42 -4.20
CA SER A 28 -7.83 -1.21 -4.51
C SER A 28 -9.21 -1.15 -3.87
N ARG A 29 -9.76 -2.30 -3.42
CA ARG A 29 -11.08 -2.34 -2.77
C ARG A 29 -11.10 -1.63 -1.44
N THR A 30 -10.00 -1.70 -0.68
CA THR A 30 -9.89 -1.05 0.63
C THR A 30 -9.81 0.48 0.52
N LEU A 31 -9.67 0.99 -0.71
CA LEU A 31 -9.63 2.42 -1.01
C LEU A 31 -10.94 2.93 -1.62
N ASP A 32 -11.99 2.11 -1.79
CA ASP A 32 -13.28 2.50 -2.39
C ASP A 32 -13.21 3.15 -3.80
N ILE A 33 -12.15 2.86 -4.56
CA ILE A 33 -11.88 3.43 -5.91
C ILE A 33 -11.99 2.40 -7.03
N GLN A 34 -12.72 1.31 -6.81
CA GLN A 34 -12.86 0.27 -7.80
C GLN A 34 -13.77 0.66 -8.96
N ASN A 35 -13.38 0.21 -10.15
CA ASN A 35 -14.23 0.22 -11.33
C ASN A 35 -14.85 -1.18 -11.55
N GLN A 36 -15.72 -1.30 -12.55
CA GLN A 36 -16.40 -2.56 -12.89
C GLN A 36 -15.45 -3.71 -13.28
N GLU A 37 -14.20 -3.39 -13.63
CA GLU A 37 -13.18 -4.35 -14.07
C GLU A 37 -12.17 -4.68 -12.95
N SER A 38 -12.37 -4.14 -11.75
CA SER A 38 -11.43 -4.34 -10.65
C SER A 38 -11.62 -5.73 -10.05
N ASP A 39 -10.50 -6.44 -9.91
CA ASP A 39 -10.45 -7.70 -9.18
C ASP A 39 -10.70 -7.48 -7.67
N LEU A 40 -11.22 -8.51 -7.01
CA LEU A 40 -11.29 -8.64 -5.57
C LEU A 40 -10.08 -9.44 -5.08
N ASP A 41 -9.07 -8.74 -4.58
CA ASP A 41 -7.88 -9.35 -4.01
C ASP A 41 -8.11 -9.75 -2.54
N ILE A 42 -7.94 -11.03 -2.24
CA ILE A 42 -8.22 -11.62 -0.93
C ILE A 42 -7.03 -12.47 -0.49
N VAL A 43 -6.61 -12.31 0.77
CA VAL A 43 -5.73 -13.27 1.44
C VAL A 43 -6.58 -14.18 2.32
N ALA A 44 -6.56 -15.46 2.01
CA ALA A 44 -7.09 -16.52 2.86
C ALA A 44 -5.99 -17.03 3.78
N VAL A 45 -6.21 -16.93 5.09
CA VAL A 45 -5.24 -17.34 6.11
C VAL A 45 -5.52 -18.78 6.55
N THR A 46 -4.51 -19.62 6.59
CA THR A 46 -4.58 -21.02 7.05
C THR A 46 -3.64 -21.24 8.26
N GLU A 47 -3.88 -22.27 9.07
CA GLU A 47 -2.94 -22.65 10.15
C GLU A 47 -1.68 -23.29 9.56
N THR A 48 -1.83 -24.12 8.52
CA THR A 48 -0.74 -24.82 7.84
C THR A 48 -0.84 -24.68 6.32
N GLY A 49 0.31 -24.76 5.65
CA GLY A 49 0.50 -24.33 4.27
C GLY A 49 -0.46 -24.90 3.24
N GLN A 50 -0.95 -23.97 2.41
CA GLN A 50 -1.43 -24.21 1.06
C GLN A 50 -0.95 -23.06 0.17
N TYR A 51 -0.53 -23.41 -1.06
CA TYR A 51 0.11 -22.49 -1.98
C TYR A 51 -0.63 -22.35 -3.32
N GLU A 52 -1.83 -22.95 -3.42
CA GLU A 52 -2.64 -22.85 -4.63
C GLU A 52 -3.48 -21.57 -4.59
N ASP A 53 -3.05 -20.57 -5.35
CA ASP A 53 -3.86 -19.38 -5.59
C ASP A 53 -5.13 -19.76 -6.38
N ILE A 54 -6.27 -19.19 -6.00
CA ILE A 54 -7.55 -19.39 -6.68
C ILE A 54 -7.90 -18.11 -7.44
N VAL A 55 -8.18 -18.25 -8.73
CA VAL A 55 -8.75 -17.18 -9.56
C VAL A 55 -10.08 -17.67 -10.10
N GLU A 56 -11.18 -17.00 -9.74
CA GLU A 56 -12.54 -17.38 -10.13
C GLU A 56 -13.32 -16.15 -10.57
N ILE A 57 -14.26 -16.32 -11.51
CA ILE A 57 -15.20 -15.27 -11.91
C ILE A 57 -16.60 -15.70 -11.47
N ILE A 58 -17.24 -14.88 -10.64
CA ILE A 58 -18.58 -15.15 -10.09
C ILE A 58 -19.43 -13.91 -10.29
N ASP A 59 -20.58 -14.08 -10.94
CA ASP A 59 -21.53 -13.00 -11.23
C ASP A 59 -20.89 -11.78 -11.92
N GLY A 60 -19.85 -12.02 -12.73
CA GLY A 60 -19.10 -10.97 -13.45
C GLY A 60 -17.99 -10.30 -12.64
N GLU A 61 -17.80 -10.66 -11.37
CA GLU A 61 -16.69 -10.19 -10.54
C GLU A 61 -15.56 -11.22 -10.50
N LYS A 62 -14.31 -10.76 -10.66
CA LYS A 62 -13.12 -11.62 -10.58
C LYS A 62 -12.57 -11.63 -9.17
N TYR A 63 -12.49 -12.80 -8.57
CA TYR A 63 -11.94 -13.07 -7.25
C TYR A 63 -10.52 -13.62 -7.40
N HIS A 64 -9.57 -13.01 -6.72
CA HIS A 64 -8.18 -13.46 -6.66
C HIS A 64 -7.84 -13.76 -5.20
N ILE A 65 -7.86 -15.04 -4.84
CA ILE A 65 -7.68 -15.51 -3.48
C ILE A 65 -6.30 -16.17 -3.39
N ILE A 66 -5.42 -15.54 -2.64
CA ILE A 66 -4.10 -16.10 -2.34
C ILE A 66 -4.10 -16.69 -0.92
N PHE A 67 -3.38 -17.78 -0.73
CA PHE A 67 -3.31 -18.45 0.58
C PHE A 67 -2.01 -18.11 1.30
N ARG A 68 -2.11 -17.79 2.58
CA ARG A 68 -0.94 -17.54 3.43
C ARG A 68 -1.12 -18.21 4.77
N GLU A 69 -0.03 -18.78 5.27
CA GLU A 69 0.00 -19.31 6.62
C GLU A 69 -0.10 -18.19 7.64
N LYS A 70 -0.71 -18.48 8.79
CA LYS A 70 -0.68 -17.59 9.95
C LYS A 70 0.73 -17.12 10.30
N LYS A 71 1.73 -18.02 10.18
CA LYS A 71 3.14 -17.70 10.43
C LYS A 71 3.68 -16.58 9.54
N TYR A 72 3.22 -16.49 8.29
CA TYR A 72 3.57 -15.38 7.40
C TYR A 72 3.05 -14.04 7.93
N LEU A 73 1.84 -14.04 8.51
CA LEU A 73 1.26 -12.83 9.10
C LEU A 73 2.02 -12.36 10.33
N GLU A 74 2.69 -13.26 11.05
CA GLU A 74 3.51 -12.92 12.22
C GLU A 74 4.79 -12.15 11.84
N SER A 75 5.21 -12.19 10.57
CA SER A 75 6.42 -11.55 10.05
C SER A 75 6.16 -10.43 9.02
N LEU A 76 4.93 -9.88 8.95
CA LEU A 76 4.59 -8.84 7.97
C LEU A 76 5.44 -7.58 8.14
N SER A 77 5.69 -7.17 9.39
CA SER A 77 6.48 -5.98 9.70
C SER A 77 7.92 -6.14 9.21
N GLU A 78 8.54 -7.29 9.47
CA GLU A 78 9.88 -7.62 9.02
C GLU A 78 9.98 -7.67 7.49
N GLU A 79 9.05 -8.37 6.83
CA GLU A 79 9.03 -8.45 5.37
C GLU A 79 8.84 -7.07 4.74
N PHE A 80 7.86 -6.30 5.23
CA PHE A 80 7.63 -4.94 4.77
C PHE A 80 8.86 -4.06 4.97
N PHE A 81 9.44 -4.09 6.17
CA PHE A 81 10.64 -3.34 6.51
C PHE A 81 11.78 -3.65 5.54
N ASN A 82 12.06 -4.94 5.32
CA ASN A 82 13.11 -5.39 4.41
C ASN A 82 12.87 -4.96 2.97
N ILE A 83 11.62 -5.01 2.48
CA ILE A 83 11.27 -4.51 1.14
C ILE A 83 11.54 -3.02 1.03
N ILE A 84 11.04 -2.21 1.97
CA ILE A 84 11.19 -0.75 1.91
C ILE A 84 12.64 -0.33 2.09
N LEU A 85 13.41 -1.04 2.93
CA LEU A 85 14.82 -0.74 3.19
C LEU A 85 15.69 -1.00 1.95
N THR A 86 15.44 -2.10 1.24
CA THR A 86 16.32 -2.57 0.15
C THR A 86 15.94 -1.99 -1.22
N ARG A 87 14.66 -1.71 -1.48
CA ARG A 87 14.22 -1.22 -2.79
C ARG A 87 14.42 0.28 -2.94
N ILE A 88 14.84 0.71 -4.13
CA ILE A 88 14.93 2.13 -4.51
C ILE A 88 13.63 2.60 -5.15
N PHE A 89 12.90 1.72 -5.85
CA PHE A 89 11.62 2.03 -6.51
C PHE A 89 10.64 0.87 -6.30
N ASP A 90 9.36 1.11 -6.61
CA ASP A 90 8.25 0.16 -6.46
C ASP A 90 8.13 -0.47 -5.05
N TYR A 91 7.46 0.29 -4.19
CA TYR A 91 7.19 -0.10 -2.80
C TYR A 91 5.92 -0.95 -2.65
N ASN A 92 5.32 -1.39 -3.75
CA ASN A 92 4.16 -2.27 -3.70
C ASN A 92 4.57 -3.63 -3.11
N SER A 93 4.05 -3.95 -1.94
CA SER A 93 4.31 -5.20 -1.23
C SER A 93 3.00 -5.86 -0.85
N LEU A 94 2.99 -7.19 -0.78
CA LEU A 94 1.84 -7.89 -0.23
C LEU A 94 1.70 -7.61 1.27
N SER A 95 2.82 -7.63 2.01
CA SER A 95 2.82 -7.33 3.45
C SER A 95 2.20 -5.98 3.78
N GLY A 96 2.55 -4.92 3.03
CA GLY A 96 1.96 -3.59 3.20
C GLY A 96 0.48 -3.52 2.83
N ARG A 97 0.07 -4.26 1.80
CA ARG A 97 -1.35 -4.41 1.42
C ARG A 97 -2.17 -5.13 2.49
N ILE A 98 -1.62 -6.16 3.12
CA ILE A 98 -2.26 -6.88 4.23
C ILE A 98 -2.35 -6.00 5.49
N MET A 99 -1.27 -5.29 5.84
CA MET A 99 -1.29 -4.37 6.99
C MET A 99 -2.24 -3.18 6.80
N SER A 100 -2.63 -2.86 5.56
CA SER A 100 -3.66 -1.86 5.24
C SER A 100 -4.98 -2.51 4.79
N GLY A 101 -5.12 -3.82 5.02
CA GLY A 101 -6.23 -4.62 4.55
C GLY A 101 -7.38 -4.63 5.54
N ASP A 102 -8.58 -4.94 5.03
CA ASP A 102 -9.78 -5.11 5.84
C ASP A 102 -9.99 -6.58 6.18
N ILE A 103 -10.11 -6.90 7.46
CA ILE A 103 -10.50 -8.23 7.89
C ILE A 103 -11.99 -8.42 7.62
N LEU A 104 -12.30 -9.34 6.71
CA LEU A 104 -13.67 -9.67 6.35
C LEU A 104 -14.27 -10.66 7.32
N TRP A 105 -13.48 -11.64 7.76
CA TRP A 105 -13.94 -12.72 8.63
C TRP A 105 -12.77 -13.39 9.36
N GLU A 106 -12.99 -13.78 10.62
CA GLU A 106 -12.05 -14.57 11.42
C GLU A 106 -12.78 -15.70 12.15
N LYS A 107 -12.15 -16.87 12.23
CA LYS A 107 -12.68 -18.07 12.90
C LYS A 107 -12.66 -17.93 14.43
N LYS A 108 -11.60 -17.33 14.98
CA LYS A 108 -11.33 -17.22 16.42
C LYS A 108 -11.22 -15.75 16.85
N GLY A 109 -12.35 -15.11 17.12
CA GLY A 109 -12.38 -13.76 17.67
C GLY A 109 -11.52 -12.77 16.86
N ASN A 110 -10.64 -12.03 17.54
CA ASN A 110 -9.75 -11.00 16.98
C ASN A 110 -8.29 -11.47 16.89
N GLU A 111 -8.04 -12.78 16.76
CA GLU A 111 -6.68 -13.34 16.79
C GLU A 111 -5.81 -12.80 15.64
N ILE A 112 -6.30 -12.86 14.40
CA ILE A 112 -5.54 -12.41 13.23
C ILE A 112 -5.48 -10.87 13.21
N SER A 113 -6.55 -10.19 13.59
CA SER A 113 -6.56 -8.74 13.84
C SER A 113 -5.48 -8.30 14.81
N SER A 114 -5.29 -9.03 15.92
CA SER A 114 -4.26 -8.73 16.91
C SER A 114 -2.85 -8.91 16.36
N ILE A 115 -2.63 -9.94 15.53
CA ILE A 115 -1.34 -10.16 14.85
C ILE A 115 -1.02 -8.99 13.90
N ILE A 116 -1.98 -8.58 13.05
CA ILE A 116 -1.78 -7.46 12.13
C ILE A 116 -1.51 -6.16 12.90
N THR A 117 -2.31 -5.89 13.94
CA THR A 117 -2.14 -4.70 14.79
C THR A 117 -0.77 -4.68 15.45
N ARG A 118 -0.30 -5.81 15.97
CA ARG A 118 1.05 -5.95 16.55
C ARG A 118 2.13 -5.61 15.52
N ASN A 119 2.04 -6.14 14.31
CA ASN A 119 3.00 -5.83 13.23
C ASN A 119 3.05 -4.33 12.92
N ILE A 120 1.91 -3.65 12.89
CA ILE A 120 1.83 -2.19 12.66
C ILE A 120 2.50 -1.41 13.78
N ILE A 121 2.29 -1.82 15.04
CA ILE A 121 2.85 -1.17 16.23
C ILE A 121 4.37 -1.40 16.32
N GLU A 122 4.84 -2.61 16.05
CA GLU A 122 6.24 -3.01 16.16
C GLU A 122 7.11 -2.52 15.00
N LEU A 123 6.50 -2.12 13.88
CA LEU A 123 7.23 -1.62 12.72
C LEU A 123 8.00 -0.33 13.05
N ASP A 124 9.33 -0.38 12.89
CA ASP A 124 10.19 0.80 13.03
C ASP A 124 10.03 1.76 11.83
N LYS A 125 8.96 2.54 11.87
CA LYS A 125 8.65 3.59 10.88
C LYS A 125 9.71 4.69 10.85
N TYR A 126 10.46 4.90 11.94
CA TYR A 126 11.46 5.95 12.02
C TYR A 126 12.66 5.66 11.11
N ILE A 127 13.16 4.43 11.13
CA ILE A 127 14.24 4.02 10.21
C ILE A 127 13.76 4.10 8.75
N LEU A 128 12.53 3.65 8.47
CA LEU A 128 11.96 3.71 7.12
C LEU A 128 11.77 5.14 6.62
N ASP A 129 11.25 6.05 7.45
CA ASP A 129 11.11 7.47 7.09
C ASP A 129 12.48 8.11 6.83
N LYS A 130 13.49 7.84 7.66
CA LYS A 130 14.87 8.31 7.42
C LYS A 130 15.43 7.79 6.10
N LYS A 131 15.27 6.50 5.83
CA LYS A 131 15.73 5.90 4.57
C LYS A 131 15.08 6.59 3.37
N LEU A 132 13.77 6.78 3.39
CA LEU A 132 13.05 7.44 2.31
C LEU A 132 13.42 8.92 2.19
N HIS A 133 13.65 9.60 3.32
CA HIS A 133 14.12 10.99 3.33
C HIS A 133 15.48 11.13 2.61
N TYR A 134 16.46 10.30 2.95
CA TYR A 134 17.76 10.33 2.28
C TYR A 134 17.66 9.91 0.81
N GLN A 135 16.80 8.95 0.50
CA GLN A 135 16.57 8.56 -0.89
C GLN A 135 15.99 9.72 -1.72
N MET A 136 15.00 10.44 -1.19
CA MET A 136 14.43 11.64 -1.81
C MET A 136 15.50 12.72 -2.04
N ILE A 137 16.34 12.99 -1.04
CA ILE A 137 17.45 13.95 -1.19
C ILE A 137 18.41 13.51 -2.29
N SER A 138 18.75 12.23 -2.36
CA SER A 138 19.63 11.70 -3.41
C SER A 138 19.03 11.92 -4.81
N GLN A 139 17.74 11.62 -4.98
CA GLN A 139 17.03 11.85 -6.25
C GLN A 139 17.04 13.34 -6.64
N LEU A 140 16.87 14.26 -5.69
CA LEU A 140 16.95 15.70 -5.96
C LEU A 140 18.34 16.16 -6.33
N LYS A 141 19.38 15.60 -5.70
CA LYS A 141 20.77 15.85 -6.08
C LYS A 141 21.02 15.41 -7.52
N ASP A 142 20.47 14.25 -7.92
CA ASP A 142 20.59 13.73 -9.28
C ASP A 142 19.80 14.55 -10.32
N ALA A 143 18.85 15.39 -9.89
CA ALA A 143 18.08 16.30 -10.76
C ALA A 143 18.84 17.57 -11.19
N THR A 144 20.17 17.58 -11.09
CA THR A 144 21.04 18.73 -11.41
C THR A 144 21.82 18.55 -12.71
N THR A 145 21.39 17.63 -13.57
CA THR A 145 22.05 17.37 -14.85
C THR A 145 21.67 18.41 -15.92
N ASN A 146 22.41 18.42 -17.04
CA ASN A 146 22.02 19.20 -18.22
C ASN A 146 20.84 18.58 -19.00
N SER A 147 20.36 17.39 -18.61
CA SER A 147 19.27 16.69 -19.27
C SER A 147 17.93 16.98 -18.59
N ARG A 148 17.07 17.74 -19.29
CA ARG A 148 15.71 18.04 -18.82
C ARG A 148 14.90 16.78 -18.52
N TYR A 149 15.03 15.74 -19.34
CA TYR A 149 14.29 14.49 -19.18
C TYR A 149 14.73 13.73 -17.92
N ILE A 150 16.04 13.63 -17.67
CA ILE A 150 16.57 12.98 -16.47
C ILE A 150 16.14 13.75 -15.22
N ASN A 151 16.27 15.08 -15.24
CA ASN A 151 15.87 15.92 -14.11
C ASN A 151 14.38 15.74 -13.79
N LEU A 152 13.52 15.67 -14.82
CA LEU A 152 12.08 15.42 -14.63
C LEU A 152 11.81 14.10 -13.92
N ILE A 153 12.43 13.00 -14.36
CA ILE A 153 12.28 11.68 -13.72
C ILE A 153 12.73 11.73 -12.26
N CYS A 154 13.89 12.34 -12.01
CA CYS A 154 14.43 12.46 -10.66
C CYS A 154 13.49 13.24 -9.72
N ILE A 155 12.90 14.34 -10.20
CA ILE A 155 11.93 15.13 -9.43
C ILE A 155 10.65 14.32 -9.17
N GLN A 156 10.10 13.66 -10.20
CA GLN A 156 8.91 12.82 -10.08
C GLN A 156 9.12 11.69 -9.07
N ASN A 157 10.28 11.06 -9.08
CA ASN A 157 10.66 10.02 -8.11
C ASN A 157 10.78 10.57 -6.69
N ALA A 158 11.37 11.77 -6.53
CA ALA A 158 11.44 12.44 -5.23
C ALA A 158 10.06 12.75 -4.67
N VAL A 159 9.12 13.19 -5.51
CA VAL A 159 7.71 13.39 -5.13
C VAL A 159 7.08 12.08 -4.67
N ASP A 160 7.22 10.98 -5.43
CA ASP A 160 6.67 9.68 -5.02
C ASP A 160 7.25 9.21 -3.68
N THR A 161 8.55 9.34 -3.49
CA THR A 161 9.21 9.00 -2.22
C THR A 161 8.70 9.87 -1.08
N LEU A 162 8.42 11.16 -1.32
CA LEU A 162 7.80 12.05 -0.34
C LEU A 162 6.37 11.61 0.03
N ILE A 163 5.57 11.17 -0.94
CA ILE A 163 4.24 10.60 -0.67
C ILE A 163 4.36 9.31 0.16
N CYS A 164 5.30 8.41 -0.14
CA CYS A 164 5.54 7.23 0.69
C CYS A 164 5.82 7.59 2.16
N ARG A 165 6.64 8.62 2.39
CA ARG A 165 6.94 9.11 3.75
C ARG A 165 5.67 9.56 4.47
N PHE A 166 4.86 10.36 3.79
CA PHE A 166 3.56 10.78 4.32
C PHE A 166 2.69 9.57 4.68
N LEU A 167 2.52 8.60 3.77
CA LEU A 167 1.68 7.43 4.00
C LEU A 167 2.16 6.61 5.21
N LEU A 168 3.47 6.36 5.34
CA LEU A 168 4.05 5.64 6.47
C LEU A 168 3.82 6.34 7.81
N LYS A 169 3.98 7.67 7.86
CA LYS A 169 3.71 8.46 9.08
C LYS A 169 2.26 8.31 9.55
N ASN A 170 1.34 8.10 8.61
CA ASN A 170 -0.09 7.98 8.85
C ASN A 170 -0.60 6.52 8.93
N ASN A 171 0.31 5.55 9.13
CA ASN A 171 -0.02 4.11 9.21
C ASN A 171 -0.71 3.56 7.95
N ILE A 172 -0.41 4.11 6.77
CA ILE A 172 -0.87 3.60 5.48
C ILE A 172 0.30 2.87 4.82
N PHE A 173 0.18 1.56 4.66
CA PHE A 173 1.24 0.68 4.16
C PHE A 173 1.01 0.21 2.72
N PHE A 174 -0.12 0.55 2.12
CA PHE A 174 -0.38 0.29 0.70
C PHE A 174 0.29 1.36 -0.18
N LEU A 175 1.61 1.21 -0.38
CA LEU A 175 2.50 2.16 -1.05
C LEU A 175 2.58 2.00 -2.58
N ASN A 176 1.47 1.62 -3.23
CA ASN A 176 1.44 1.51 -4.69
C ASN A 176 1.29 2.89 -5.34
N GLN A 177 2.30 3.30 -6.12
CA GLN A 177 2.38 4.62 -6.75
C GLN A 177 1.16 4.95 -7.63
N LYS A 178 0.51 3.94 -8.23
CA LYS A 178 -0.72 4.12 -9.01
C LYS A 178 -1.80 4.85 -8.22
N TRP A 179 -1.83 4.67 -6.90
CA TRP A 179 -2.87 5.20 -6.02
C TRP A 179 -2.45 6.47 -5.26
N PHE A 180 -1.26 7.03 -5.52
CA PHE A 180 -0.83 8.27 -4.88
C PHE A 180 -1.75 9.47 -5.18
N PRO A 181 -2.27 9.66 -6.42
CA PRO A 181 -3.24 10.71 -6.69
C PRO A 181 -4.51 10.60 -5.81
N TYR A 182 -4.95 9.38 -5.50
CA TYR A 182 -6.09 9.15 -4.61
C TYR A 182 -5.77 9.62 -3.19
N TYR A 183 -4.64 9.18 -2.62
CA TYR A 183 -4.25 9.61 -1.28
C TYR A 183 -4.04 11.12 -1.18
N VAL A 184 -3.42 11.73 -2.18
CA VAL A 184 -3.26 13.19 -2.23
C VAL A 184 -4.63 13.87 -2.21
N ALA A 185 -5.58 13.44 -3.04
CA ALA A 185 -6.92 14.03 -3.05
C ALA A 185 -7.69 13.85 -1.73
N GLN A 186 -7.45 12.75 -1.01
CA GLN A 186 -8.12 12.46 0.27
C GLN A 186 -7.52 13.23 1.45
N TYR A 187 -6.19 13.34 1.51
CA TYR A 187 -5.51 13.82 2.71
C TYR A 187 -4.90 15.20 2.57
N PHE A 188 -4.57 15.66 1.35
CA PHE A 188 -3.84 16.91 1.18
C PHE A 188 -4.85 18.04 0.96
N ASP A 189 -4.55 19.20 1.53
CA ASP A 189 -5.32 20.39 1.21
C ASP A 189 -5.20 20.74 -0.29
N LYS A 190 -6.08 21.63 -0.75
CA LYS A 190 -6.19 21.99 -2.17
C LYS A 190 -4.90 22.60 -2.72
N GLU A 191 -4.14 23.32 -1.91
CA GLU A 191 -2.92 23.99 -2.34
C GLU A 191 -1.77 22.99 -2.50
N ILE A 192 -1.54 22.16 -1.47
CA ILE A 192 -0.50 21.11 -1.51
C ILE A 192 -0.82 20.07 -2.58
N SER A 193 -2.11 19.73 -2.76
CA SER A 193 -2.55 18.87 -3.88
C SER A 193 -2.14 19.45 -5.23
N LYS A 194 -2.35 20.76 -5.46
CA LYS A 194 -1.96 21.42 -6.70
C LYS A 194 -0.46 21.33 -6.95
N TYR A 195 0.36 21.54 -5.92
CA TYR A 195 1.81 21.39 -6.00
C TYR A 195 2.22 19.96 -6.39
N TYR A 196 1.57 18.95 -5.81
CA TYR A 196 1.81 17.55 -6.20
C TYR A 196 1.52 17.32 -7.69
N TYR A 197 0.35 17.72 -8.19
CA TYR A 197 -0.02 17.52 -9.59
C TYR A 197 0.91 18.27 -10.55
N ASN A 198 1.31 19.49 -10.20
CA ASN A 198 2.27 20.26 -10.98
C ASN A 198 3.62 19.54 -11.06
N LEU A 199 4.19 19.10 -9.94
CA LEU A 199 5.48 18.41 -9.94
C LEU A 199 5.41 17.05 -10.66
N ARG A 200 4.29 16.33 -10.53
CA ARG A 200 4.15 14.98 -11.08
C ARG A 200 3.88 14.99 -12.59
N PHE A 201 3.09 15.94 -13.08
CA PHE A 201 2.57 15.91 -14.46
C PHE A 201 3.05 17.07 -15.35
N SER A 202 3.67 18.12 -14.80
CA SER A 202 4.24 19.21 -15.59
C SER A 202 5.53 18.79 -16.28
N GLN A 203 5.76 19.33 -17.48
CA GLN A 203 7.05 19.21 -18.16
C GLN A 203 8.11 20.19 -17.62
N THR A 204 7.71 21.15 -16.79
CA THR A 204 8.57 22.16 -16.14
C THR A 204 8.24 22.23 -14.65
N PRO A 205 8.57 21.20 -13.86
CA PRO A 205 8.31 21.19 -12.42
C PRO A 205 9.12 22.29 -11.70
N ASP A 206 8.50 22.95 -10.72
CA ASP A 206 9.16 23.98 -9.90
C ASP A 206 9.53 23.40 -8.53
N LEU A 207 10.83 23.28 -8.25
CA LEU A 207 11.32 22.72 -6.99
C LEU A 207 10.87 23.50 -5.74
N ARG A 208 10.43 24.76 -5.88
CA ARG A 208 9.82 25.50 -4.77
C ARG A 208 8.54 24.82 -4.28
N GLU A 209 7.75 24.26 -5.18
CA GLU A 209 6.54 23.52 -4.85
C GLU A 209 6.88 22.25 -4.04
N LEU A 210 7.97 21.56 -4.38
CA LEU A 210 8.40 20.37 -3.64
C LEU A 210 8.76 20.72 -2.19
N LYS A 211 9.43 21.87 -1.99
CA LYS A 211 9.77 22.36 -0.64
C LYS A 211 8.49 22.60 0.18
N GLN A 212 7.45 23.16 -0.42
CA GLN A 212 6.16 23.37 0.25
C GLN A 212 5.52 22.04 0.69
N ILE A 213 5.49 21.04 -0.20
CA ILE A 213 4.97 19.71 0.16
C ILE A 213 5.81 19.08 1.28
N LEU A 214 7.14 19.20 1.21
CA LEU A 214 8.03 18.64 2.23
C LEU A 214 7.83 19.27 3.61
N GLU A 215 7.72 20.60 3.67
CA GLU A 215 7.43 21.33 4.91
C GLU A 215 6.08 20.91 5.48
N TRP A 216 5.07 20.78 4.63
CA TRP A 216 3.75 20.30 5.02
C TRP A 216 3.80 18.85 5.57
N VAL A 217 4.41 17.90 4.85
CA VAL A 217 4.54 16.48 5.28
C VAL A 217 5.35 16.34 6.59
N ASN A 218 6.25 17.28 6.89
CA ASN A 218 7.00 17.27 8.14
C ASN A 218 6.19 17.79 9.33
N ASN A 219 5.22 18.67 9.09
CA ASN A 219 4.41 19.31 10.12
C ASN A 219 2.97 18.75 10.22
N TYR A 220 2.59 17.83 9.35
CA TYR A 220 1.26 17.24 9.32
C TYR A 220 1.05 16.32 10.54
N GLU A 221 0.06 16.66 11.36
CA GLU A 221 -0.44 15.86 12.49
C GLU A 221 -1.91 15.49 12.20
N ILE A 222 -2.30 14.23 12.45
CA ILE A 222 -3.69 13.73 12.37
C ILE A 222 -4.40 13.97 13.70
#